data_AF-A0A5D0SUA1-F1
#
_entry.id   AF-A0A5D0SUA1-F1
#
_cell.length_a   1.000
_cell.length_b   1.000
_cell.length_c   1.000
_cell.angle_alpha   90.00
_cell.angle_beta   90.00
_cell.angle_gamma   90.00
#
_symmetry.space_group_name_H-M   'P 1'
#
loop_
_entity.id
_entity.type
_entity.pdbx_description
1 polymer ?
#
loop_
_entity_poly.entity_id
_entity_poly.type
_entity_poly.pdbx_seq_one_letter_code
_entity_poly.pdbx_strand_id
1 'polypeptide(L)'
;MLKEYSKSNKNTIKQGVLLWKCVYSVLFNNMGKNDPNIIIMKHEDICDKPIKNFSYLYKKLDIKITDNIKKAIKNHTSTKNPVKVKNNKAHHDLKRNSKKIKDYWKKLVNKEEKNYILENIQNHPIFKKYYQN
;
A
#
# COMPACT_ATOMS: atom_id res chain seq x y z
N MET A 1 8.38 -28.70 1.88
CA MET A 1 7.71 -28.11 0.69
C MET A 1 7.90 -26.60 0.53
N LEU A 2 7.73 -25.74 1.55
CA LEU A 2 7.92 -24.28 1.38
C LEU A 2 9.38 -23.77 1.41
N LYS A 3 10.35 -24.60 1.80
CA LYS A 3 11.75 -24.17 2.02
C LYS A 3 12.64 -24.20 0.76
N GLU A 4 12.20 -24.81 -0.34
CA GLU A 4 13.04 -24.99 -1.53
C GLU A 4 12.80 -23.94 -2.63
N TYR A 5 11.72 -23.16 -2.56
CA TYR A 5 11.40 -22.13 -3.56
C TYR A 5 12.21 -20.83 -3.39
N SER A 6 13.09 -20.70 -2.38
CA SER A 6 13.67 -19.41 -1.97
C SER A 6 14.97 -19.00 -2.69
N LYS A 7 15.47 -19.76 -3.67
CA LYS A 7 16.84 -19.56 -4.19
C LYS A 7 16.98 -18.68 -5.45
N SER A 8 15.94 -18.01 -5.93
CA SER A 8 16.05 -17.08 -7.07
C SER A 8 15.20 -15.83 -6.88
N ASN A 9 15.78 -14.64 -7.06
CA ASN A 9 15.07 -13.34 -7.01
C ASN A 9 13.88 -13.27 -7.99
N LYS A 10 14.00 -13.94 -9.15
CA LYS A 10 12.89 -14.07 -10.12
C LYS A 10 11.68 -14.81 -9.51
N ASN A 11 11.91 -15.71 -8.57
CA ASN A 11 10.84 -16.43 -7.88
C ASN A 11 10.08 -15.50 -6.92
N THR A 12 10.78 -14.59 -6.24
CA THR A 12 10.17 -13.65 -5.29
C THR A 12 9.19 -12.68 -5.97
N ILE A 13 9.53 -12.13 -7.14
CA ILE A 13 8.63 -11.24 -7.89
C ILE A 13 7.37 -11.99 -8.36
N LYS A 14 7.55 -13.20 -8.91
CA LYS A 14 6.43 -14.05 -9.34
C LYS A 14 5.50 -14.40 -8.18
N GLN A 15 6.06 -14.79 -7.04
CA GLN A 15 5.31 -15.05 -5.81
C GLN A 15 4.58 -13.80 -5.31
N GLY A 16 5.23 -12.63 -5.34
CA GLY A 16 4.60 -11.36 -4.95
C GLY A 16 3.42 -11.00 -5.84
N VAL A 17 3.53 -11.20 -7.16
CA VAL A 17 2.43 -11.00 -8.11
C VAL A 17 1.28 -11.97 -7.85
N LEU A 18 1.58 -13.25 -7.63
CA LEU A 18 0.55 -14.25 -7.31
C LEU A 18 -0.15 -13.92 -5.98
N LEU A 19 0.62 -13.58 -4.95
CA LEU A 19 0.09 -13.18 -3.64
C LEU A 19 -0.82 -11.96 -3.77
N TRP A 20 -0.40 -10.94 -4.52
CA TRP A 20 -1.21 -9.76 -4.81
C TRP A 20 -2.56 -10.16 -5.43
N LYS A 21 -2.56 -11.03 -6.45
CA LYS A 21 -3.80 -11.52 -7.09
C LYS A 21 -4.69 -12.24 -6.08
N CYS A 22 -4.15 -13.14 -5.28
CA CYS A 22 -4.91 -13.91 -4.29
C CYS A 22 -5.53 -13.00 -3.22
N VAL A 23 -4.72 -12.18 -2.55
CA VAL A 23 -5.17 -11.29 -1.47
C VAL A 23 -6.23 -10.33 -1.96
N TYR A 24 -5.97 -9.64 -3.08
CA TYR A 24 -6.90 -8.63 -3.56
C TYR A 24 -8.17 -9.26 -4.14
N SER A 25 -8.11 -10.47 -4.71
CA SER A 25 -9.32 -11.19 -5.14
C SER A 25 -10.26 -11.47 -3.98
N VAL A 26 -9.75 -11.93 -2.85
CA VAL A 26 -10.57 -12.12 -1.64
C VAL A 26 -11.06 -10.78 -1.13
N LEU A 27 -10.17 -9.79 -1.00
CA LEU A 27 -10.52 -8.47 -0.45
C LEU A 27 -11.64 -7.80 -1.25
N PHE A 28 -11.55 -7.78 -2.58
CA PHE A 28 -12.49 -7.01 -3.41
C PHE A 28 -13.67 -7.81 -3.94
N ASN A 29 -13.58 -9.14 -4.06
CA ASN A 29 -14.72 -9.94 -4.50
C ASN A 29 -15.58 -10.42 -3.33
N ASN A 30 -14.98 -10.65 -2.16
CA ASN A 30 -15.72 -11.20 -1.01
C ASN A 30 -15.99 -10.12 0.04
N MET A 31 -14.95 -9.49 0.56
CA MET A 31 -15.06 -8.63 1.75
C MET A 31 -15.61 -7.24 1.43
N GLY A 32 -14.99 -6.53 0.48
CA GLY A 32 -15.28 -5.13 0.20
C GLY A 32 -16.60 -4.84 -0.51
N LYS A 33 -17.24 -5.85 -1.09
CA LYS A 33 -18.55 -5.70 -1.75
C LYS A 33 -19.72 -6.06 -0.84
N ASN A 34 -19.51 -6.99 0.09
CA ASN A 34 -20.60 -7.65 0.80
C ASN A 34 -20.68 -7.24 2.28
N ASP A 35 -19.67 -6.57 2.82
CA ASP A 35 -19.68 -6.09 4.20
C ASP A 35 -19.58 -4.56 4.27
N PRO A 36 -20.65 -3.85 4.65
CA PRO A 36 -20.64 -2.39 4.79
C PRO A 36 -19.73 -1.90 5.93
N ASN A 37 -19.28 -2.79 6.82
CA ASN A 37 -18.37 -2.45 7.91
C ASN A 37 -16.89 -2.40 7.46
N ILE A 38 -16.59 -2.85 6.23
CA ILE A 38 -15.23 -2.85 5.71
C ILE A 38 -14.98 -1.60 4.85
N ILE A 39 -14.06 -0.75 5.33
CA ILE A 39 -13.63 0.44 4.60
C ILE A 39 -12.35 0.12 3.82
N ILE A 40 -12.43 0.14 2.48
CA ILE A 40 -11.26 -0.03 1.63
C ILE A 40 -10.74 1.32 1.15
N MET A 41 -9.44 1.55 1.36
CA MET A 41 -8.74 2.74 0.91
C MET A 41 -7.40 2.36 0.26
N LYS A 42 -7.07 2.99 -0.87
CA LYS A 42 -5.78 2.80 -1.53
C LYS A 42 -4.67 3.46 -0.71
N HIS A 43 -3.55 2.75 -0.57
CA HIS A 43 -2.39 3.29 0.11
C HIS A 43 -1.88 4.56 -0.57
N GLU A 44 -1.90 4.60 -1.90
CA GLU A 44 -1.45 5.71 -2.73
C GLU A 44 -2.29 6.97 -2.50
N ASP A 45 -3.61 6.82 -2.36
CA ASP A 45 -4.50 7.95 -2.06
C ASP A 45 -4.17 8.53 -0.68
N ILE A 46 -4.03 7.67 0.33
CA ILE A 46 -3.63 8.06 1.69
C ILE A 46 -2.29 8.80 1.64
N CYS A 47 -1.33 8.28 0.89
CA CYS A 47 -0.01 8.87 0.73
C CYS A 47 -0.06 10.26 0.08
N ASP A 48 -0.91 10.47 -0.92
CA ASP A 48 -1.01 11.74 -1.65
C ASP A 48 -1.73 12.83 -0.88
N LYS A 49 -2.80 12.48 -0.17
CA LYS A 49 -3.60 13.44 0.61
C LYS A 49 -3.89 12.91 2.02
N PRO A 50 -2.87 12.77 2.90
CA PRO A 50 -3.04 12.10 4.20
C PRO A 50 -4.14 12.72 5.05
N ILE A 51 -4.12 14.04 5.25
CA ILE A 51 -5.12 14.74 6.07
C ILE A 51 -6.54 14.53 5.53
N LYS A 52 -6.73 14.64 4.21
CA LYS A 52 -8.04 14.44 3.58
C LYS A 52 -8.54 13.00 3.80
N ASN A 53 -7.70 12.01 3.50
CA ASN A 53 -8.09 10.61 3.53
C ASN A 53 -8.27 10.07 4.95
N PHE A 54 -7.43 10.48 5.91
CA PHE A 54 -7.68 10.16 7.32
C PHE A 54 -8.93 10.88 7.85
N SER A 55 -9.19 12.13 7.46
CA SER A 55 -10.44 12.81 7.87
C SER A 55 -11.68 12.08 7.35
N TYR A 56 -11.64 11.57 6.11
CA TYR A 56 -12.69 10.73 5.55
C TYR A 56 -12.87 9.43 6.36
N LEU A 57 -11.76 8.74 6.68
CA LEU A 57 -11.80 7.52 7.48
C LEU A 57 -12.39 7.77 8.88
N TYR A 58 -11.93 8.81 9.58
CA TYR A 58 -12.43 9.18 10.90
C TYR A 58 -13.92 9.49 10.86
N LYS A 59 -14.40 10.22 9.84
CA LYS A 59 -15.83 10.47 9.65
C LYS A 59 -16.62 9.18 9.44
N LYS A 60 -16.08 8.22 8.67
CA LYS A 60 -16.75 6.93 8.43
C LYS A 60 -16.82 6.05 9.67
N LEU A 61 -15.87 6.20 10.58
CA LEU A 61 -15.82 5.50 11.86
C LEU A 61 -16.55 6.24 12.98
N ASP A 62 -17.21 7.37 12.67
CA ASP A 62 -17.85 8.26 13.65
C ASP A 62 -16.90 8.77 14.75
N ILE A 63 -15.63 8.99 14.40
CA ILE A 63 -14.61 9.52 15.29
C ILE A 63 -14.36 10.99 14.97
N LYS A 64 -14.55 11.86 15.96
CA LYS A 64 -14.25 13.30 15.81
C LYS A 64 -12.76 13.52 15.60
N ILE A 65 -12.40 14.17 14.49
CA ILE A 65 -11.00 14.56 14.24
C ILE A 65 -10.64 15.81 15.04
N THR A 66 -9.63 15.70 15.89
CA THR A 66 -9.07 16.82 16.67
C THR A 66 -7.83 17.39 16.00
N ASP A 67 -7.42 18.59 16.43
CA ASP A 67 -6.19 19.18 15.90
C ASP A 67 -4.93 18.42 16.34
N ASN A 68 -4.97 17.76 17.50
CA ASN A 68 -3.92 16.83 17.93
C ASN A 68 -3.78 15.66 16.97
N ILE A 69 -4.89 15.07 16.51
CA ILE A 69 -4.89 13.99 15.51
C ILE A 69 -4.35 14.51 14.18
N LYS A 70 -4.81 15.67 13.69
CA LYS A 70 -4.28 16.27 12.45
C LYS A 70 -2.77 16.53 12.53
N LYS A 71 -2.29 17.04 13.66
CA LYS A 71 -0.87 17.27 13.93
C LYS A 71 -0.09 15.96 13.92
N ALA A 72 -0.62 14.91 14.55
CA ALA A 72 -0.01 13.58 14.55
C ALA A 72 0.09 13.01 13.12
N ILE A 73 -0.98 13.09 12.33
CA ILE A 73 -0.97 12.66 10.92
C ILE A 73 0.10 13.43 10.15
N LYS A 74 0.08 14.77 10.22
CA LYS A 74 1.07 15.63 9.52
C LYS A 74 2.50 15.28 9.92
N ASN A 75 2.74 15.04 11.21
CA ASN A 75 4.06 14.68 11.73
C ASN A 75 4.52 13.31 11.21
N HIS A 76 3.63 12.33 11.07
CA HIS A 76 3.98 10.99 10.59
C HIS A 76 4.04 10.87 9.07
N THR A 77 3.37 11.75 8.33
CA THR A 77 3.32 11.68 6.86
C THR A 77 4.10 12.80 6.16
N SER A 78 4.78 13.66 6.91
CA SER A 78 5.54 14.81 6.40
C SER A 78 6.55 14.44 5.31
N THR A 79 6.72 15.30 4.32
CA THR A 79 7.76 15.16 3.28
C THR A 79 9.18 15.32 3.83
N LYS A 80 9.33 15.87 5.05
CA LYS A 80 10.62 15.98 5.76
C LYS A 80 11.03 14.67 6.43
N ASN A 81 10.11 13.71 6.56
CA ASN A 81 10.41 12.41 7.15
C ASN A 81 11.29 11.57 6.22
N PRO A 82 11.94 10.52 6.74
CA PRO A 82 12.70 9.62 5.88
C PRO A 82 11.74 8.74 5.04
N VAL A 83 12.22 8.31 3.87
CA VAL A 83 11.50 7.32 3.04
C VAL A 83 11.74 5.91 3.59
N LYS A 84 12.99 5.59 3.92
CA LYS A 84 13.42 4.33 4.54
C LYS A 84 13.66 4.53 6.04
N VAL A 85 13.41 3.49 6.82
CA VAL A 85 13.84 3.42 8.23
C VAL A 85 15.34 3.65 8.31
N LYS A 86 15.78 4.51 9.23
CA LYS A 86 17.20 4.64 9.58
C LYS A 86 17.55 3.57 10.63
N ASN A 87 18.63 2.81 10.40
CA ASN A 87 19.34 1.98 11.38
C ASN A 87 18.61 0.73 11.94
N ASN A 88 18.12 -0.19 11.10
CA ASN A 88 17.57 -1.53 11.45
C ASN A 88 16.51 -1.60 12.58
N LYS A 89 16.06 -0.47 13.14
CA LYS A 89 15.03 -0.36 14.17
C LYS A 89 13.68 -0.04 13.54
N ALA A 90 13.21 -0.91 12.65
CA ALA A 90 11.97 -0.72 11.89
C ALA A 90 10.73 -0.51 12.77
N HIS A 91 10.75 -1.05 13.99
CA HIS A 91 9.62 -0.98 14.94
C HIS A 91 9.47 0.38 15.64
N HIS A 92 10.53 1.22 15.67
CA HIS A 92 10.49 2.51 16.37
C HIS A 92 10.39 3.72 15.44
N ASP A 93 10.66 3.54 14.15
CA ASP A 93 10.51 4.59 13.16
C ASP A 93 9.23 4.39 12.35
N LEU A 94 8.14 5.03 12.79
CA LEU A 94 6.83 5.01 12.11
C LEU A 94 6.61 6.23 11.21
N LYS A 95 7.57 7.16 11.15
CA LYS A 95 7.45 8.39 10.35
C LYS A 95 7.89 8.12 8.92
N ARG A 96 7.08 8.52 7.94
CA ARG A 96 7.34 8.30 6.52
C ARG A 96 7.13 9.55 5.70
N ASN A 97 7.99 9.74 4.71
CA ASN A 97 7.67 10.62 3.59
C ASN A 97 6.59 9.95 2.74
N SER A 98 5.33 10.20 3.10
CA SER A 98 4.14 9.62 2.46
C SER A 98 4.13 9.83 0.94
N LYS A 99 4.52 11.02 0.48
CA LYS A 99 4.54 11.36 -0.94
C LYS A 99 5.56 10.55 -1.76
N LYS A 100 6.72 10.24 -1.16
CA LYS A 100 7.79 9.49 -1.85
C LYS A 100 7.72 7.98 -1.64
N ILE A 101 7.17 7.50 -0.51
CA ILE A 101 7.16 6.07 -0.20
C ILE A 101 6.29 5.26 -1.16
N LYS A 102 5.18 5.84 -1.64
CA LYS A 102 4.25 5.18 -2.58
C LYS A 102 4.93 4.68 -3.86
N ASP A 103 5.95 5.40 -4.33
CA ASP A 103 6.68 5.10 -5.56
C ASP A 103 8.04 4.42 -5.29
N TYR A 104 8.40 4.22 -4.03
CA TYR A 104 9.74 3.78 -3.65
C TYR A 104 10.07 2.39 -4.19
N TRP A 105 9.08 1.49 -4.24
CA TRP A 105 9.23 0.14 -4.77
C TRP A 105 9.76 0.11 -6.21
N LYS A 106 9.46 1.14 -7.01
CA LYS A 106 9.93 1.27 -8.40
C LYS A 106 11.46 1.37 -8.50
N LYS A 107 12.13 1.74 -7.41
CA LYS A 107 13.59 1.79 -7.31
C LYS A 107 14.21 0.46 -6.86
N LEU A 108 13.39 -0.50 -6.42
CA LEU A 108 13.83 -1.79 -5.89
C LEU A 108 13.73 -2.92 -6.92
N VAL A 109 13.11 -2.65 -8.06
CA VAL A 109 12.92 -3.62 -9.14
C VAL A 109 13.61 -3.12 -10.40
N ASN A 110 14.16 -4.05 -11.18
CA ASN A 110 14.73 -3.74 -12.49
C ASN A 110 13.61 -3.59 -13.57
N LYS A 111 14.01 -3.22 -14.79
CA LYS A 111 13.06 -2.98 -15.89
C LYS A 111 12.28 -4.24 -16.28
N GLU A 112 12.93 -5.40 -16.33
CA GLU A 112 12.30 -6.69 -16.66
C GLU A 112 11.26 -7.08 -15.60
N GLU A 113 11.62 -6.96 -14.32
CA GLU A 113 10.73 -7.24 -13.19
C GLU A 113 9.52 -6.30 -13.18
N LYS A 114 9.76 -5.00 -13.42
CA LYS A 114 8.67 -4.02 -13.53
C LYS A 114 7.71 -4.37 -14.66
N ASN A 115 8.23 -4.69 -15.85
CA ASN A 115 7.41 -5.08 -16.99
C ASN A 115 6.61 -6.35 -16.68
N TYR A 116 7.26 -7.37 -16.11
CA TYR A 116 6.60 -8.59 -15.68
C TYR A 116 5.46 -8.32 -14.69
N ILE A 117 5.69 -7.49 -13.67
CA ILE A 117 4.67 -7.10 -12.70
C ILE A 117 3.48 -6.48 -13.45
N LEU A 118 3.72 -5.45 -14.25
CA LEU A 118 2.67 -4.72 -14.97
C LEU A 118 1.87 -5.64 -15.90
N GLU A 119 2.53 -6.43 -16.75
CA GLU A 119 1.88 -7.38 -17.66
C GLU A 119 0.97 -8.36 -16.92
N ASN A 120 1.42 -8.82 -15.75
CA ASN A 120 0.69 -9.84 -15.00
C ASN A 120 -0.39 -9.28 -14.08
N ILE A 121 -0.36 -8.00 -13.70
CA ILE A 121 -1.40 -7.38 -12.85
C ILE A 121 -2.39 -6.53 -13.65
N GLN A 122 -1.98 -5.85 -14.72
CA GLN A 122 -2.79 -4.85 -15.41
C GLN A 122 -4.07 -5.42 -16.03
N ASN A 123 -3.99 -6.68 -16.47
CA ASN A 123 -5.13 -7.39 -17.05
C ASN A 123 -6.05 -8.00 -15.98
N HIS A 124 -5.63 -8.02 -14.72
CA HIS A 124 -6.45 -8.55 -13.64
C HIS A 124 -7.68 -7.66 -13.41
N PRO A 125 -8.91 -8.22 -13.27
CA PRO A 125 -10.15 -7.42 -13.16
C PRO A 125 -10.10 -6.36 -12.05
N ILE A 126 -9.41 -6.67 -10.96
CA ILE A 126 -9.25 -5.76 -9.82
C ILE A 126 -8.38 -4.57 -10.17
N PHE A 127 -7.29 -4.80 -10.90
CA PHE A 127 -6.43 -3.71 -11.33
C PHE A 127 -7.22 -2.74 -12.21
N LYS A 128 -7.99 -3.28 -13.17
CA LYS A 128 -8.86 -2.47 -14.03
C LYS A 128 -9.86 -1.65 -13.23
N LYS A 129 -10.52 -2.27 -12.25
CA LYS A 129 -11.54 -1.61 -11.44
C LYS A 129 -11.01 -0.49 -10.52
N TYR A 130 -9.82 -0.65 -9.94
CA TYR A 130 -9.34 0.22 -8.86
C TYR A 130 -8.11 1.07 -9.20
N TYR A 131 -7.39 0.74 -10.27
CA TYR A 131 -6.10 1.35 -10.63
C TYR A 131 -6.04 1.89 -12.07
N GLN A 132 -7.11 1.81 -12.86
CA GLN A 132 -7.25 2.58 -14.09
C GLN A 132 -7.62 4.03 -13.75
N ASN A 133 -6.61 4.91 -13.76
CA ASN A 133 -6.76 6.36 -13.85
C ASN A 133 -6.02 6.82 -15.09
#